data_AF-A0A3D3F610-F1
#
_entry.id   AF-A0A3D3F610-F1
#
_cell.length_a   1.000
_cell.length_b   1.000
_cell.length_c   1.000
_cell.angle_alpha   90.00
_cell.angle_beta   90.00
_cell.angle_gamma   90.00
#
_symmetry.space_group_name_H-M   'P 1'
#
loop_
_entity.id
_entity.type
_entity.pdbx_description
1 polymer ?
#
loop_
_entity_poly.entity_id
_entity_poly.type
_entity_poly.pdbx_seq_one_letter_code
_entity_poly.pdbx_strand_id
1 'polypeptide(L)'
;CTPGTNIVIDNRLVPDHCTNSASGFFFDDEWVTAEIEVRGNEVIRHIVNGDTVLTYHQPQLDDREANFAVLERLNGGKMLRGGTISLQSEGHPIDFRKVELKRLP
;
A
#
# COMPACT_ATOMS: atom_id res chain seq x y z
N CYS A 1 0.00 -5.85 1.64
CA CYS A 1 1.32 -6.45 1.92
C CYS A 1 2.43 -5.44 1.66
N THR A 2 3.57 -5.55 2.34
CA THR A 2 4.69 -4.60 2.27
C THR A 2 6.01 -5.37 2.03
N PRO A 3 6.25 -5.92 0.83
CA PRO A 3 7.51 -6.60 0.55
C PRO A 3 8.67 -5.60 0.59
N GLY A 4 9.77 -5.98 1.25
CA GLY A 4 10.98 -5.15 1.39
C GLY A 4 10.77 -3.78 2.03
N THR A 5 9.63 -3.56 2.69
CA THR A 5 9.24 -2.30 3.30
C THR A 5 8.49 -2.53 4.61
N ASN A 6 8.59 -1.58 5.52
CA ASN A 6 7.84 -1.56 6.77
C ASN A 6 6.91 -0.35 6.80
N ILE A 7 5.86 -0.42 7.61
CA ILE A 7 4.89 0.66 7.83
C ILE A 7 4.70 0.91 9.33
N VAL A 8 4.06 2.03 9.68
CA VAL A 8 3.70 2.36 11.06
C VAL A 8 2.19 2.37 11.22
N ILE A 9 1.69 1.62 12.21
CA ILE A 9 0.29 1.58 12.64
C ILE A 9 0.29 1.81 14.15
N ASP A 10 -0.59 2.68 14.65
CA ASP A 10 -0.70 3.03 16.09
C ASP A 10 0.66 3.35 16.73
N ASN A 11 1.47 4.14 16.01
CA ASN A 11 2.81 4.57 16.42
C ASN A 11 3.83 3.42 16.61
N ARG A 12 3.53 2.22 16.09
CA ARG A 12 4.41 1.06 16.13
C ARG A 12 4.83 0.64 14.74
N LEU A 13 6.11 0.34 14.58
CA LEU A 13 6.62 -0.27 13.36
C LEU A 13 6.02 -1.67 13.21
N VAL A 14 5.44 -1.95 12.04
CA VAL A 14 4.92 -3.25 11.66
C VAL A 14 5.94 -3.88 10.69
N PRO A 15 6.74 -4.84 11.16
CA PRO A 15 7.75 -5.49 10.33
C PRO A 15 7.21 -6.65 9.49
N ASP A 16 5.94 -7.02 9.72
CA ASP A 16 5.28 -8.12 9.04
C ASP A 16 4.91 -7.74 7.60
N HIS A 17 5.14 -8.67 6.68
CA HIS A 17 4.81 -8.47 5.28
C HIS A 17 3.30 -8.30 5.03
N CYS A 18 2.47 -8.99 5.83
CA CYS A 18 1.02 -8.97 5.69
C CYS A 18 0.38 -8.35 6.92
N THR A 19 -0.51 -7.38 6.71
CA THR A 19 -1.36 -6.80 7.73
C THR A 19 -2.81 -6.95 7.28
N ASN A 20 -3.65 -7.50 8.15
CA ASN A 20 -5.08 -7.62 7.85
C ASN A 20 -5.74 -6.24 7.87
N SER A 21 -6.60 -5.98 6.88
CA SER A 21 -7.53 -4.86 6.92
C SER A 21 -8.78 -5.25 7.73
N ALA A 22 -9.62 -4.26 8.02
CA ALA A 22 -10.95 -4.47 8.58
C ALA A 22 -12.01 -4.80 7.51
N SER A 23 -11.63 -5.05 6.25
CA SER A 23 -12.63 -5.30 5.20
C SER A 23 -13.29 -6.66 5.37
N GLY A 24 -14.53 -6.76 4.90
CA GLY A 24 -15.16 -8.06 4.66
C GLY A 24 -14.49 -8.82 3.51
N PHE A 25 -14.93 -10.07 3.33
CA PHE A 25 -14.64 -10.84 2.14
C PHE A 25 -15.70 -10.55 1.07
N PHE A 26 -15.26 -10.45 -0.18
CA PHE A 26 -16.12 -10.31 -1.34
C PHE A 26 -15.98 -11.57 -2.17
N PHE A 27 -17.11 -12.16 -2.54
CA PHE A 27 -17.19 -13.39 -3.32
C PHE A 27 -18.03 -13.12 -4.57
N ASP A 28 -18.03 -14.06 -5.51
CA ASP A 28 -18.80 -14.01 -6.77
C ASP A 28 -18.34 -12.90 -7.75
N ASP A 29 -19.13 -12.66 -8.81
CA ASP A 29 -18.85 -11.71 -9.90
C ASP A 29 -19.21 -10.24 -9.54
N GLU A 30 -19.08 -9.87 -8.27
CA GLU A 30 -19.43 -8.54 -7.80
C GLU A 30 -18.34 -7.50 -8.10
N TRP A 31 -18.75 -6.30 -8.52
CA TRP A 31 -17.82 -5.18 -8.67
C TRP A 31 -17.54 -4.51 -7.33
N VAL A 32 -16.29 -4.58 -6.89
CA VAL A 32 -15.80 -3.86 -5.70
C VAL A 32 -15.13 -2.56 -6.12
N THR A 33 -15.43 -1.47 -5.40
CA THR A 33 -14.70 -0.20 -5.55
C THR A 33 -13.58 -0.15 -4.53
N ALA A 34 -12.33 -0.08 -5.00
CA ALA A 34 -11.16 0.12 -4.15
C ALA A 34 -10.56 1.50 -4.43
N GLU A 35 -10.34 2.29 -3.38
CA GLU A 35 -9.67 3.59 -3.45
C GLU A 35 -8.47 3.60 -2.51
N ILE A 36 -7.36 4.17 -2.96
CA ILE A 36 -6.16 4.36 -2.15
C ILE A 36 -5.86 5.86 -2.09
N GLU A 37 -5.97 6.45 -0.90
CA GLU A 37 -5.54 7.83 -0.65
C GLU A 37 -4.08 7.82 -0.19
N VAL A 38 -3.19 8.44 -0.94
CA VAL A 38 -1.75 8.52 -0.61
C VAL A 38 -1.33 9.97 -0.42
N ARG A 39 -0.94 10.34 0.80
CA ARG A 39 -0.36 11.66 1.13
C ARG A 39 1.13 11.53 1.43
N GLY A 40 1.91 11.27 0.38
CA GLY A 40 3.36 11.08 0.48
C GLY A 40 3.72 10.02 1.51
N ASN A 41 4.55 10.39 2.48
CA ASN A 41 4.93 9.53 3.60
C ASN A 41 4.11 9.76 4.87
N GLU A 42 3.11 10.65 4.83
CA GLU A 42 2.35 11.07 6.01
C GLU A 42 1.26 10.07 6.35
N VAL A 43 0.36 9.77 5.41
CA VAL A 43 -0.75 8.84 5.61
C VAL A 43 -1.13 8.16 4.31
N ILE A 44 -1.43 6.86 4.41
CA ILE A 44 -1.98 6.05 3.35
C ILE A 44 -3.26 5.39 3.88
N ARG A 45 -4.36 5.53 3.14
CA ARG A 45 -5.66 4.91 3.47
C ARG A 45 -6.09 3.99 2.34
N HIS A 46 -6.58 2.82 2.72
CA HIS A 46 -7.25 1.89 1.84
C HIS A 46 -8.74 1.97 2.14
N ILE A 47 -9.53 2.20 1.10
CA ILE A 47 -10.97 2.40 1.17
C ILE A 47 -11.61 1.36 0.26
N VAL A 48 -12.58 0.62 0.78
CA VAL A 48 -13.30 -0.40 0.03
C VAL A 48 -14.79 -0.10 0.15
N ASN A 49 -15.45 0.06 -1.00
CA ASN A 49 -16.87 0.42 -1.09
C ASN A 49 -17.27 1.64 -0.23
N GLY A 50 -16.36 2.61 -0.10
CA GLY A 50 -16.56 3.85 0.66
C GLY A 50 -16.12 3.79 2.12
N ASP A 51 -15.81 2.60 2.66
CA ASP A 51 -15.35 2.43 4.04
C ASP A 51 -13.83 2.36 4.12
N THR A 52 -13.23 3.15 5.03
CA THR A 52 -11.78 3.06 5.28
C THR A 52 -11.48 1.78 6.08
N VAL A 53 -10.77 0.84 5.46
CA VAL A 53 -10.50 -0.49 6.03
C VAL A 53 -9.07 -0.66 6.54
N LEU A 54 -8.14 0.20 6.14
CA LEU A 54 -6.77 0.21 6.63
C LEU A 54 -6.18 1.62 6.53
N THR A 55 -5.48 2.06 7.57
CA THR A 55 -4.71 3.30 7.59
C THR A 55 -3.33 3.03 8.16
N TYR A 56 -2.29 3.54 7.50
CA TYR A 56 -0.92 3.47 8.00
C TYR A 56 -0.10 4.68 7.58
N HIS A 57 1.08 4.78 8.18
CA HIS A 57 1.97 5.93 8.08
C HIS A 57 3.40 5.48 7.76
N GLN A 58 4.24 6.44 7.35
CA GLN A 58 5.69 6.29 7.31
C GLN A 58 6.20 5.04 6.58
N PRO A 59 5.76 4.79 5.33
CA PRO A 59 6.32 3.68 4.54
C PRO A 59 7.83 3.88 4.39
N GLN A 60 8.58 2.83 4.68
CA GLN A 60 10.04 2.88 4.73
C GLN A 60 10.66 1.60 4.19
N LEU A 61 11.82 1.72 3.55
CA LEU A 61 12.64 0.58 3.15
C LEU A 61 13.00 -0.25 4.38
N ASP A 62 13.00 -1.57 4.23
CA ASP A 62 13.39 -2.48 5.30
C ASP A 62 14.91 -2.68 5.31
N ASP A 63 15.57 -2.34 6.41
CA ASP A 63 17.03 -2.43 6.55
C ASP A 63 17.56 -3.85 6.74
N ARG A 64 16.65 -4.81 6.88
CA ARG A 64 16.95 -6.25 6.93
C ARG A 64 17.10 -6.87 5.54
N GLU A 65 16.65 -6.18 4.50
CA GLU A 65 16.73 -6.66 3.12
C GLU A 65 18.15 -6.60 2.57
N ALA A 66 18.55 -7.63 1.82
CA ALA A 66 19.90 -7.73 1.25
C ALA A 66 20.24 -6.57 0.30
N ASN A 67 19.22 -5.97 -0.34
CA ASN A 67 19.37 -4.86 -1.28
C ASN A 67 19.15 -3.47 -0.64
N PHE A 68 18.95 -3.38 0.68
CA PHE A 68 18.63 -2.13 1.38
C PHE A 68 19.60 -0.99 1.03
N ALA A 69 20.91 -1.21 1.15
CA ALA A 69 21.91 -0.16 0.93
C ALA A 69 21.87 0.42 -0.50
N VAL A 70 21.53 -0.40 -1.50
CA VAL A 70 21.38 0.06 -2.89
C VAL A 70 20.10 0.88 -3.02
N LEU A 71 18.99 0.36 -2.50
CA LEU A 71 17.69 1.02 -2.59
C LEU A 71 17.67 2.34 -1.82
N GLU A 72 18.25 2.40 -0.63
CA GLU A 72 18.34 3.61 0.18
C GLU A 72 19.10 4.71 -0.57
N ARG A 73 20.22 4.37 -1.20
CA ARG A 73 21.00 5.30 -2.02
C ARG A 73 20.22 5.82 -3.22
N LEU A 74 19.48 4.94 -3.92
CA LEU A 74 18.68 5.32 -5.09
C LEU A 74 17.45 6.15 -4.70
N ASN A 75 16.83 5.85 -3.56
CA ASN A 75 15.67 6.56 -3.05
C ASN A 75 16.05 7.91 -2.40
N GLY A 76 17.29 8.07 -1.94
CA GLY A 76 17.74 9.26 -1.20
C GLY A 76 17.42 9.20 0.30
N GLY A 77 17.38 7.99 0.87
CA GLY A 77 17.12 7.72 2.28
C GLY A 77 16.14 6.57 2.50
N LYS A 78 15.91 6.21 3.76
CA LYS A 78 15.04 5.09 4.16
C LYS A 78 13.54 5.34 3.91
N MET A 79 13.09 6.61 3.97
CA MET A 79 11.67 6.97 3.89
C MET A 79 11.16 7.04 2.44
N LEU A 80 10.03 6.39 2.16
CA LEU A 80 9.39 6.40 0.84
C LEU A 80 8.37 7.56 0.74
N ARG A 81 8.47 8.37 -0.32
CA ARG A 81 7.59 9.54 -0.53
C ARG A 81 6.77 9.46 -1.82
N GLY A 82 7.08 8.51 -2.71
CA GLY A 82 6.42 8.34 -3.99
C GLY A 82 6.95 7.11 -4.73
N GLY A 83 6.32 6.78 -5.85
CA GLY A 83 6.64 5.61 -6.66
C GLY A 83 5.68 5.46 -7.83
N THR A 84 5.65 4.27 -8.42
CA THR A 84 4.72 3.90 -9.50
C THR A 84 3.41 3.34 -8.94
N ILE A 85 2.34 3.44 -9.73
CA ILE A 85 1.07 2.76 -9.47
C ILE A 85 1.00 1.56 -10.41
N SER A 86 0.72 0.38 -9.85
CA SER A 86 0.62 -0.87 -10.60
C SER A 86 -0.66 -1.59 -10.22
N LEU A 87 -1.33 -2.19 -11.21
CA LEU A 87 -2.46 -3.09 -11.02
C LEU A 87 -2.00 -4.49 -11.38
N GLN A 88 -2.12 -5.42 -10.45
CA GLN A 88 -1.58 -6.78 -10.57
C GLN A 88 -2.65 -7.81 -10.21
N SER A 89 -2.67 -8.92 -10.96
CA SER A 89 -3.30 -10.18 -10.57
C SER A 89 -2.32 -11.09 -9.84
N GLU A 90 -2.79 -11.96 -8.96
CA GLU A 90 -1.96 -13.00 -8.35
C GLU A 90 -2.67 -14.37 -8.42
N GLY A 91 -2.17 -15.26 -9.29
CA GLY A 91 -2.65 -16.63 -9.44
C GLY A 91 -4.00 -16.83 -10.14
N HIS A 92 -4.88 -15.82 -10.14
CA HIS A 92 -6.23 -15.90 -10.72
C HIS A 92 -6.53 -14.70 -11.64
N PRO A 93 -7.45 -14.85 -12.62
CA PRO A 93 -7.92 -13.73 -13.43
C PRO A 93 -8.56 -12.64 -12.58
N ILE A 94 -8.44 -11.39 -13.03
CA ILE A 94 -9.06 -10.21 -12.42
C ILE A 94 -9.41 -9.20 -13.51
N ASP A 95 -10.54 -8.53 -13.36
CA ASP A 95 -11.01 -7.50 -14.28
C ASP A 95 -10.96 -6.10 -13.65
N PHE A 96 -10.54 -5.11 -14.44
CA PHE A 96 -10.55 -3.70 -14.07
C PHE A 96 -11.33 -2.91 -15.11
N ARG A 97 -12.27 -2.05 -14.67
CA ARG A 97 -13.10 -1.24 -15.60
C ARG A 97 -12.94 0.28 -15.50
N LYS A 98 -12.84 0.83 -14.29
CA LYS A 98 -12.82 2.28 -14.04
C LYS A 98 -11.63 2.62 -13.17
N VAL A 99 -10.53 3.01 -13.80
CA VAL A 99 -9.29 3.40 -13.13
C VAL A 99 -9.14 4.91 -13.28
N GLU A 100 -9.30 5.62 -12.16
CA GLU A 100 -9.25 7.08 -12.09
C GLU A 100 -8.13 7.50 -11.16
N LEU A 101 -7.50 8.65 -11.45
CA LEU A 101 -6.44 9.21 -10.64
C LEU A 101 -6.75 10.68 -10.36
N LYS A 102 -6.71 11.04 -9.08
CA LYS A 102 -6.83 12.43 -8.62
C LYS A 102 -5.53 12.84 -7.93
N ARG A 103 -4.86 13.85 -8.47
CA ARG A 103 -3.75 14.51 -7.76
C ARG A 103 -4.31 15.28 -6.56
N LEU A 104 -3.72 15.05 -5.40
CA LEU A 104 -4.02 15.79 -4.19
C LEU A 104 -3.23 17.11 -4.16
N PRO A 105 -3.77 18.17 -3.53
CA PRO A 105 -3.07 19.44 -3.39
C PRO A 105 -1.81 19.33 -2.53
#